data_AF-A0AAU8M2X2-F1
#
_entry.id   AF-A0AAU8M2X2-F1
#
_cell.length_a   1.000
_cell.length_b   1.000
_cell.length_c   1.000
_cell.angle_alpha   90.00
_cell.angle_beta   90.00
_cell.angle_gamma   90.00
#
_symmetry.space_group_name_H-M   'P 1'
#
loop_
_entity.id
_entity.type
_entity.pdbx_description
1 polymer ?
#
loop_
_entity_poly.entity_id
_entity_poly.type
_entity_poly.pdbx_seq_one_letter_code
_entity_poly.pdbx_strand_id
1 'polypeptide(L)' 'MYYEACAARLGERFLAAVELGTEQIRENLETWPHVGSGIQRYLLPQFPYSLLYRNDPDEIVIIAVMHQKQRPYYWIDRCA' A
#
# COMPACT_ATOMS: atom_id res chain seq x y z
N MET A 1 -21.14 7.32 -20.31
CA MET A 1 -20.89 6.33 -19.24
C MET A 1 -20.21 5.11 -19.84
N TYR A 2 -18.88 5.13 -20.01
CA TYR A 2 -18.12 4.07 -20.67
C TYR A 2 -16.94 3.56 -19.82
N TYR A 3 -16.83 3.99 -18.56
CA TYR A 3 -15.70 3.64 -17.67
C TYR A 3 -16.01 2.55 -16.64
N GLU A 4 -17.27 2.16 -16.42
CA GLU A 4 -17.63 1.26 -15.33
C GLU A 4 -17.45 -0.23 -15.67
N ALA A 5 -17.64 -0.64 -16.93
CA ALA A 5 -17.65 -2.06 -17.29
C ALA A 5 -16.24 -2.69 -17.45
N CYS A 6 -15.23 -1.92 -17.87
CA CYS A 6 -13.85 -2.43 -17.97
C CYS A 6 -13.07 -2.33 -16.64
N ALA A 7 -13.50 -1.47 -15.71
CA ALA A 7 -12.81 -1.21 -14.46
C ALA A 7 -13.16 -2.19 -13.32
N ALA A 8 -14.30 -2.89 -13.39
CA ALA A 8 -14.78 -3.76 -12.31
C ALA A 8 -13.78 -4.89 -11.95
N ARG A 9 -13.33 -5.68 -12.93
CA ARG A 9 -12.32 -6.74 -12.68
C ARG A 9 -10.95 -6.19 -12.30
N LEU A 10 -10.61 -4.96 -12.69
CA LEU A 10 -9.32 -4.35 -12.34
C LEU A 10 -9.35 -3.81 -10.90
N GLY A 11 -10.48 -3.21 -10.50
CA GLY A 11 -10.74 -2.76 -9.14
C GLY A 11 -10.81 -3.92 -8.15
N GLU A 12 -11.49 -5.02 -8.50
CA GLU A 12 -11.53 -6.24 -7.69
C GLU A 12 -10.14 -6.85 -7.51
N ARG A 13 -9.35 -6.96 -8.58
CA ARG A 13 -7.98 -7.47 -8.49
C ARG A 13 -7.06 -6.56 -7.67
N PHE A 14 -7.26 -5.25 -7.77
CA PHE A 14 -6.52 -4.29 -6.96
C PHE A 14 -6.90 -4.42 -5.48
N LEU A 15 -8.18 -4.50 -5.16
CA LEU A 15 -8.66 -4.69 -3.79
C LEU A 15 -8.12 -6.00 -3.19
N ALA A 16 -8.22 -7.12 -3.94
CA ALA A 16 -7.68 -8.40 -3.51
C ALA A 16 -6.15 -8.36 -3.31
N ALA A 17 -5.42 -7.61 -4.16
CA ALA A 17 -3.98 -7.42 -3.99
C ALA A 17 -3.65 -6.59 -2.74
N VAL A 18 -4.44 -5.56 -2.43
CA VAL A 18 -4.30 -4.77 -1.20
C VAL A 18 -4.60 -5.62 0.03
N GLU A 19 -5.70 -6.37 0.03
CA GLU A 19 -6.08 -7.28 1.13
C GLU A 19 -4.99 -8.33 1.39
N LEU A 20 -4.52 -8.99 0.33
CA LEU A 20 -3.42 -9.95 0.44
C LEU A 20 -2.13 -9.27 0.95
N GLY A 21 -1.84 -8.05 0.48
CA GLY A 21 -0.72 -7.27 0.95
C GLY A 21 -0.81 -6.95 2.44
N THR A 22 -1.99 -6.59 2.95
CA THR A 22 -2.21 -6.34 4.38
C THR A 22 -2.08 -7.59 5.24
N GLU A 23 -2.54 -8.75 4.76
CA GLU A 23 -2.32 -10.02 5.46
C GLU A 23 -0.83 -10.37 5.49
N GLN A 24 -0.10 -10.20 4.38
CA GLN A 24 1.35 -10.42 4.33
C GLN A 24 2.14 -9.48 5.25
N ILE A 25 1.72 -8.21 5.36
CA ILE A 25 2.29 -7.26 6.32
C ILE A 25 2.03 -7.74 7.75
N ARG A 26 0.82 -8.21 8.05
CA ARG A 26 0.46 -8.72 9.38
C ARG A 26 1.25 -9.97 9.75
N GLU A 27 1.45 -10.88 8.81
CA GLU A 27 2.23 -12.10 9.03
C GLU A 27 3.73 -11.82 9.22
N ASN A 28 4.26 -10.75 8.61
CA ASN A 28 5.70 -10.48 8.54
C ASN A 28 6.03 -8.99 8.74
N LEU A 29 5.84 -8.49 9.97
CA LEU A 29 5.97 -7.07 10.30
C LEU A 29 7.40 -6.51 10.24
N GLU A 30 8.43 -7.32 10.42
CA GLU A 30 9.83 -6.85 10.47
C GLU A 30 10.59 -7.07 9.15
N THR A 31 9.97 -7.72 8.16
CA THR A 31 10.68 -8.16 6.95
C THR A 31 10.80 -7.05 5.90
N TRP A 32 9.97 -6.02 5.98
CA TRP A 32 9.82 -5.04 4.89
C TRP A 32 10.73 -3.81 5.08
N PRO A 33 11.28 -3.26 3.98
CA PRO A 33 12.23 -2.17 4.05
C PRO A 33 11.59 -0.89 4.59
N HIS A 34 12.28 -0.24 5.52
CA HIS A 34 11.94 1.08 6.02
C HIS A 34 12.28 2.17 5.00
N VAL A 35 11.37 3.13 4.81
CA VAL A 35 11.53 4.24 3.85
C VAL A 35 11.78 5.58 4.55
N GLY A 36 11.68 5.62 5.88
CA GLY A 36 11.96 6.78 6.75
C GLY A 36 11.18 6.66 8.06
N SER A 37 11.50 7.48 9.08
CA SER A 37 10.75 7.70 10.35
C SER A 37 9.79 6.60 10.86
N GLY A 38 10.21 5.32 10.90
CA GLY A 38 9.36 4.21 11.35
C GLY A 38 8.32 3.70 10.33
N ILE A 39 8.30 4.24 9.12
CA ILE A 39 7.43 3.84 8.02
C ILE A 39 8.11 2.72 7.22
N GLN A 40 7.38 1.64 7.03
CA GLN A 40 7.74 0.54 6.14
C GLN A 40 6.95 0.61 4.84
N ARG A 41 7.52 0.00 3.80
CA ARG A 41 6.91 -0.06 2.48
C ARG A 41 6.79 -1.49 2.00
N TYR A 42 5.55 -1.90 1.72
CA TYR A 42 5.24 -3.13 1.01
C TYR A 42 4.94 -2.84 -0.45
N LEU A 43 5.51 -3.64 -1.35
CA LEU A 43 5.25 -3.56 -2.79
C LEU A 43 4.11 -4.50 -3.14
N LEU A 44 3.03 -3.99 -3.74
CA LEU A 44 1.94 -4.87 -4.15
C LEU A 44 2.40 -5.74 -5.33
N PRO A 45 2.41 -7.07 -5.20
CA PRO A 45 2.71 -7.93 -6.32
C PRO A 45 1.67 -7.71 -7.42
N GLN A 46 2.11 -7.61 -8.67
CA GLN A 46 1.30 -7.37 -9.89
C GLN A 46 0.86 -5.93 -10.15
N PHE A 47 1.04 -5.00 -9.21
CA PHE A 47 0.63 -3.60 -9.39
C PHE A 47 1.78 -2.64 -9.12
N PRO A 48 1.93 -1.55 -9.89
CA PRO A 48 2.95 -0.51 -9.63
C PRO A 48 2.54 0.37 -8.44
N TYR A 49 2.05 -0.25 -7.37
CA TYR A 49 1.57 0.38 -6.16
C TYR A 49 2.35 -0.12 -4.94
N SER A 50 2.41 0.70 -3.91
CA SER A 50 3.06 0.38 -2.65
C SER A 50 2.19 0.79 -1.48
N LEU A 51 2.08 -0.07 -0.49
CA LEU A 51 1.46 0.23 0.78
C LEU A 51 2.54 0.82 1.70
N LEU A 52 2.30 2.02 2.18
CA LEU A 52 3.06 2.63 3.26
C LEU A 52 2.31 2.43 4.55
N TYR A 53 2.99 1.84 5.53
CA TYR A 53 2.40 1.58 6.83
C TYR A 53 3.44 1.81 7.92
N ARG A 54 2.95 2.05 9.13
CA ARG A 54 3.75 2.07 10.34
C ARG A 54 3.40 0.84 11.16
N ASN A 55 4.44 0.19 11.66
CA ASN A 55 4.31 -0.90 12.61
C ASN A 55 4.41 -0.29 14.01
N ASP A 56 3.26 -0.07 14.66
CA ASP A 56 3.20 0.32 16.06
C ASP A 56 3.06 -0.97 16.92
N PRO A 57 3.45 -0.96 18.20
CA PRO A 57 3.48 -2.18 19.04
C PRO A 57 2.14 -2.91 19.16
N ASP A 58 1.03 -2.16 19.07
CA ASP A 58 -0.32 -2.67 19.27
C ASP A 58 -1.13 -2.78 17.96
N GLU A 59 -0.72 -2.10 16.88
CA GLU A 59 -1.47 -2.05 15.62
C GLU A 59 -0.62 -1.70 14.40
N ILE A 60 -1.16 -2.03 13.22
CA ILE A 60 -0.57 -1.70 11.92
C ILE A 60 -1.38 -0.56 11.33
N VAL A 61 -0.75 0.61 11.19
CA VAL A 61 -1.41 1.79 10.63
C VAL A 61 -1.02 1.95 9.17
N ILE A 62 -1.97 1.74 8.26
CA ILE A 62 -1.77 2.00 6.83
C ILE A 62 -1.89 3.51 6.60
N ILE A 63 -0.76 4.14 6.26
CA ILE A 63 -0.67 5.59 6.07
C ILE A 63 -1.16 5.98 4.67
N ALA A 64 -0.71 5.26 3.64
CA ALA A 64 -1.04 5.59 2.26
C ALA A 64 -0.86 4.41 1.30
N VAL A 65 -1.68 4.39 0.24
CA VAL A 65 -1.48 3.55 -0.94
C VAL A 65 -0.94 4.43 -2.07
N MET A 66 0.28 4.14 -2.52
CA MET A 66 1.03 4.98 -3.45
C MET A 66 1.19 4.30 -4.80
N HIS A 67 0.85 4.99 -5.89
CA HIS A 67 1.27 4.58 -7.23
C HIS A 67 2.72 5.04 -7.51
N GLN A 68 3.63 4.11 -7.78
CA GLN A 68 5.07 4.39 -7.92
C GLN A 68 5.41 5.34 -9.07
N LYS A 69 4.72 5.23 -10.21
CA LYS A 69 4.97 6.11 -11.38
C LYS A 69 4.34 7.49 -11.31
N GLN A 70 3.30 7.73 -10.50
CA GLN A 70 2.50 8.95 -10.68
C GLN A 70 3.04 10.16 -9.92
N ARG A 71 3.49 10.03 -8.67
CA ARG A 71 4.23 11.08 -7.92
C ARG A 71 4.98 10.47 -6.73
N PRO A 72 6.31 10.32 -6.78
CA PRO A 72 7.06 10.05 -5.56
C PRO A 72 6.93 11.27 -4.62
N TYR A 73 6.72 11.04 -3.33
CA TYR A 73 6.72 11.99 -2.20
C TYR A 73 5.43 12.71 -1.78
N TYR A 74 4.26 12.51 -2.42
CA TYR A 74 3.02 13.22 -2.00
C TYR A 74 2.56 12.87 -0.56
N TRP A 75 2.93 11.70 -0.05
CA TRP A 75 2.54 11.22 1.28
C TRP A 75 3.39 11.81 2.41
N ILE A 76 4.50 12.49 2.11
CA ILE A 76 5.34 13.14 3.13
C ILE A 76 4.51 14.18 3.89
N ASP A 77 3.63 14.92 3.19
CA ASP A 77 2.75 15.92 3.81
C ASP A 77 1.63 15.30 4.68
N ARG A 78 1.36 14.00 4.56
CA ARG A 78 0.37 13.28 5.39
C ARG A 78 0.99 12.60 6.61
N CYS A 79 2.32 12.58 6.70
CA CYS A 79 3.07 12.02 7.83
C CYS A 79 3.52 13.12 8.83
N ALA A 80 3.17 14.38 8.59
CA ALA A 80 3.49 15.53 9.44
C ALA A 80 2.53 15.66 10.63
#